data_AF-A0A349AWS8-F1
#
_entry.id   AF-A0A349AWS8-F1
#
_cell.length_a   1.000
_cell.length_b   1.000
_cell.length_c   1.000
_cell.angle_alpha   90.00
_cell.angle_beta   90.00
_cell.angle_gamma   90.00
#
_symmetry.space_group_name_H-M   'P 1'
#
loop_
_entity.id
_entity.type
_entity.pdbx_description
1 polymer ?
#
loop_
_entity_poly.entity_id
_entity_poly.type
_entity_poly.pdbx_seq_one_letter_code
_entity_poly.pdbx_strand_id
1 'polypeptide(L)' 'MCVTGANRGIGLELARQYLADGWDVIATVRSMEISDELAAVVEAHPNLRIEPLEIG' A
#
# COMPACT_ATOMS: atom_id res chain seq x y z
N MET A 1 0.23 -8.80 -5.74
CA MET A 1 0.34 -9.25 -4.34
C MET A 1 -0.53 -8.36 -3.45
N CYS A 2 -1.22 -8.90 -2.43
CA CYS A 2 -2.05 -8.11 -1.51
C CYS A 2 -1.32 -7.94 -0.17
N VAL A 3 -1.25 -6.70 0.33
CA VAL A 3 -0.64 -6.35 1.61
C VAL A 3 -1.68 -5.64 2.46
N THR A 4 -2.00 -6.21 3.63
CA THR A 4 -2.99 -5.63 4.53
C THR A 4 -2.36 -4.72 5.58
N GLY A 5 -3.03 -3.59 5.88
CA GLY A 5 -2.51 -2.65 6.87
C GLY A 5 -1.32 -1.86 6.36
N ALA A 6 -1.28 -1.56 5.06
CA ALA A 6 -0.17 -0.87 4.40
C ALA A 6 -0.10 0.64 4.68
N ASN A 7 -0.96 1.17 5.56
CA ASN A 7 -1.02 2.61 5.85
C ASN A 7 0.24 3.12 6.59
N ARG A 8 0.94 2.27 7.34
CA ARG A 8 2.18 2.60 8.09
C ARG A 8 2.93 1.35 8.54
N GLY A 9 4.19 1.52 8.96
CA GLY A 9 4.99 0.46 9.59
C GLY A 9 5.33 -0.68 8.63
N ILE A 10 5.31 -1.91 9.12
CA ILE A 10 5.78 -3.10 8.37
C ILE A 10 4.97 -3.34 7.09
N GLY A 11 3.66 -3.12 7.11
CA GLY A 11 2.83 -3.27 5.90
C GLY A 11 3.23 -2.30 4.79
N LEU A 12 3.56 -1.06 5.14
CA LEU A 12 4.03 -0.06 4.19
C LEU A 12 5.40 -0.44 3.60
N GLU A 13 6.31 -0.90 4.45
CA GLU A 13 7.65 -1.29 4.03
C GLU A 13 7.65 -2.54 3.13
N LEU A 14 6.81 -3.54 3.45
CA LEU A 14 6.60 -4.68 2.56
C LEU A 14 6.05 -4.24 1.20
N ALA A 15 5.07 -3.34 1.17
CA ALA A 15 4.54 -2.82 -0.08
C ALA A 15 5.65 -2.15 -0.92
N ARG A 16 6.50 -1.32 -0.30
CA ARG A 16 7.65 -0.69 -0.97
C ARG A 16 8.62 -1.71 -1.57
N GLN A 17 8.99 -2.73 -0.82
CA GLN A 17 9.93 -3.75 -1.30
C GLN A 17 9.37 -4.53 -2.50
N TYR A 18 8.10 -4.97 -2.43
CA TYR A 18 7.49 -5.67 -3.55
C TYR A 18 7.34 -4.77 -4.79
N LEU A 19 7.01 -3.49 -4.61
CA LEU A 19 6.97 -2.53 -5.71
C LEU A 19 8.35 -2.29 -6.33
N ALA A 20 9.41 -2.22 -5.51
CA ALA A 20 10.80 -2.07 -5.96
C ALA A 20 11.28 -3.30 -6.76
N ASP A 21 10.81 -4.49 -6.38
CA ASP A 21 11.03 -5.73 -7.12
C ASP A 21 10.19 -5.84 -8.41
N GLY A 22 9.39 -4.80 -8.73
CA GLY A 22 8.58 -4.71 -9.95
C GLY A 22 7.24 -5.44 -9.88
N TRP A 23 6.77 -5.80 -8.69
CA TRP A 23 5.48 -6.49 -8.52
C TRP A 23 4.32 -5.49 -8.51
N ASP A 24 3.16 -5.93 -8.97
CA ASP A 24 1.91 -5.20 -8.72
C ASP A 24 1.46 -5.43 -7.28
N VAL A 25 1.19 -4.34 -6.54
CA VAL A 25 0.81 -4.39 -5.13
C VAL A 25 -0.57 -3.78 -4.91
N ILE A 26 -1.40 -4.49 -4.15
CA ILE A 26 -2.67 -4.00 -3.61
C ILE A 26 -2.46 -3.76 -2.12
N ALA A 27 -2.41 -2.49 -1.73
CA ALA A 27 -2.30 -2.04 -0.36
C ALA A 27 -3.71 -1.84 0.23
N THR A 28 -4.07 -2.63 1.23
CA THR A 28 -5.36 -2.43 1.92
C THR A 28 -5.23 -1.56 3.16
N VAL A 29 -6.14 -0.60 3.30
CA VAL A 29 -6.15 0.41 4.36
C VAL A 29 -7.51 0.45 5.05
N ARG A 30 -7.54 0.67 6.37
CA ARG A 30 -8.81 0.74 7.14
C ARG A 30 -9.62 2.02 6.88
N SER A 31 -8.94 3.09 6.48
CA SER A 31 -9.54 4.36 6.08
C SER A 31 -8.87 4.79 4.78
N MET A 32 -9.64 5.42 3.89
CA MET A 32 -9.11 6.04 2.66
C MET A 32 -8.29 7.30 2.96
N GLU A 33 -8.29 7.78 4.21
CA GLU A 33 -7.28 8.71 4.71
C GLU A 33 -5.94 7.97 4.90
N ILE A 34 -5.17 7.94 3.81
CA ILE A 34 -3.83 7.37 3.79
C ILE A 34 -2.81 8.35 4.40
N SER A 35 -1.74 7.81 4.99
CA SER A 35 -0.64 8.62 5.51
C SER A 35 0.13 9.31 4.39
N ASP A 36 0.80 10.43 4.71
CA ASP A 36 1.71 11.13 3.78
C ASP A 36 2.79 10.18 3.23
N GLU A 37 3.25 9.24 4.07
CA GLU A 37 4.23 8.24 3.67
C GLU A 37 3.70 7.25 2.63
N LEU A 38 2.43 6.85 2.73
CA LEU A 38 1.79 5.98 1.75
C LEU A 38 1.45 6.76 0.47
N ALA A 39 1.04 8.02 0.59
CA ALA A 39 0.79 8.90 -0.54
C ALA A 39 2.05 9.07 -1.41
N ALA A 40 3.21 9.30 -0.80
CA ALA A 40 4.49 9.40 -1.51
C ALA A 40 4.84 8.10 -2.28
N VAL A 41 4.49 6.93 -1.74
CA VAL A 41 4.71 5.64 -2.43
C VAL A 41 3.75 5.49 -3.61
N VAL A 42 2.50 5.90 -3.49
CA VAL A 42 1.54 5.89 -4.59
C VAL A 42 2.02 6.78 -5.75
N GLU A 43 2.56 7.96 -5.44
CA GLU A 43 3.12 8.86 -6.46
C GLU A 43 4.34 8.26 -7.16
N ALA A 44 5.21 7.58 -6.41
CA ALA A 44 6.42 6.96 -6.96
C ALA A 44 6.15 5.67 -7.75
N HIS A 45 5.03 4.99 -7.49
CA HIS A 45 4.77 3.64 -8.01
C HIS A 45 3.37 3.52 -8.62
N PRO A 46 3.22 3.64 -9.95
CA PRO A 46 1.92 3.53 -10.62
C PRO A 46 1.30 2.13 -10.56
N ASN A 47 2.10 1.11 -10.21
CA ASN A 47 1.71 -0.28 -10.00
C ASN A 47 1.16 -0.55 -8.57
N LEU A 48 1.05 0.48 -7.72
CA LEU A 48 0.40 0.40 -6.41
C LEU A 48 -1.09 0.76 -6.53
N ARG A 49 -1.95 -0.13 -6.04
CA ARG A 49 -3.39 0.11 -5.87
C ARG A 49 -3.76 0.18 -4.40
N ILE A 50 -4.57 1.17 -4.03
CA ILE A 50 -5.11 1.32 -2.68
C ILE A 50 -6.55 0.78 -2.69
N GLU A 51 -6.86 -0.12 -1.76
CA GLU A 51 -8.22 -0.63 -1.58
C GLU A 51 -8.63 -0.52 -0.10
N PRO A 52 -9.89 -0.23 0.22
CA PRO A 52 -10.36 -0.28 1.60
C PRO A 52 -10.31 -1.74 2.10
N LEU A 53 -9.93 -1.93 3.36
CA LEU A 53 -10.03 -3.23 4.01
C LEU A 53 -11.50 -3.53 4.28
N GLU A 54 -12.13 -4.34 3.44
CA GLU A 54 -13.46 -4.89 3.73
C GLU A 54 -13.34 -5.95 4.83
N ILE A 55 -13.84 -5.60 6.02
CA ILE A 55 -14.07 -6.55 7.10
C ILE A 55 -15.59 -6.73 7.16
N GLY A 56 -16.08 -7.83 6.61
CA GLY A 56 -17.49 -8.26 6.74
C GLY A 56 -17.79 -8.87 8.09
#